data_AF-A0A4Z1FPZ0-F1
#
_entry.id   AF-A0A4Z1FPZ0-F1
#
_cell.length_a   1.000
_cell.length_b   1.000
_cell.length_c   1.000
_cell.angle_alpha   90.00
_cell.angle_beta   90.00
_cell.angle_gamma   90.00
#
_symmetry.space_group_name_H-M   'P 1'
#
loop_
_entity.id
_entity.type
_entity.pdbx_description
1 polymer ?
#
loop_
_entity_poly.entity_id
_entity_poly.type
_entity_poly.pdbx_seq_one_letter_code
_entity_poly.pdbx_strand_id
1 'polypeptide(L)'
;MGGKNNRGQPKLVPMSVKLAQEKNTQKEQIAAEKSAGHQKWLANRAAWQKLQLEKKAAWEKLQFEKKKVQEQKLAQKEINEESARKVAATMQFKCIQKHYALVLKQNGDDKQLVIDLNFLADPPTDMLALLKVLPEYSAAITKVQVKLIQPMQHGSREIYNQRVQNMNKLIEQLNIFPLTELNVLVDVDSDDNFHQFKLAAAFNGLNFEDWTMDFQIMAGSDRYPIDRYSSYGKRLRGFYRAEF
;
A
#
# COMPACT_ATOMS: atom_id res chain seq x y z
N MET A 1 37.85 93.54 36.92
CA MET A 1 36.77 93.35 35.91
C MET A 1 37.47 93.14 34.57
N GLY A 2 37.31 92.10 33.76
CA GLY A 2 36.38 90.99 33.60
C GLY A 2 36.26 90.74 32.09
N GLY A 3 36.50 89.50 31.60
CA GLY A 3 36.31 89.13 30.19
C GLY A 3 37.17 87.93 29.78
N LYS A 4 36.85 86.70 30.20
CA LYS A 4 36.00 85.69 29.54
C LYS A 4 36.46 85.26 28.12
N ASN A 5 37.09 84.07 28.11
CA ASN A 5 36.83 82.91 27.25
C ASN A 5 36.64 83.13 25.73
N ASN A 6 37.64 82.68 24.94
CA ASN A 6 37.44 82.17 23.59
C ASN A 6 38.18 80.83 23.40
N ARG A 7 37.95 79.89 24.32
CA ARG A 7 38.25 78.46 24.09
C ARG A 7 36.98 77.82 23.54
N GLY A 8 36.89 77.65 22.22
CA GLY A 8 35.83 76.85 21.61
C GLY A 8 35.21 77.38 20.32
N GLN A 9 35.92 78.12 19.46
CA GLN A 9 35.42 78.26 18.09
C GLN A 9 35.62 76.92 17.36
N PRO A 10 34.54 76.26 16.89
CA PRO A 10 34.69 75.04 16.10
C PRO A 10 35.48 75.39 14.84
N LYS A 11 36.58 74.67 14.59
CA LYS A 11 37.32 74.77 13.32
C LYS A 11 36.31 74.56 12.18
N LEU A 12 36.05 75.62 11.41
CA LEU A 12 35.19 75.58 10.23
C LEU A 12 35.86 74.66 9.19
N VAL A 13 35.42 73.41 9.16
CA VAL A 13 35.82 72.45 8.13
C VAL A 13 35.27 72.94 6.79
N PRO A 14 36.10 73.12 5.75
CA PRO A 14 35.65 73.59 4.44
C PRO A 14 34.53 72.72 3.89
N MET A 15 33.52 73.32 3.26
CA MET A 15 32.34 72.61 2.74
C MET A 15 32.71 71.50 1.73
N SER A 16 33.80 71.69 0.99
CA SER A 16 34.40 70.69 0.09
C SER A 16 34.88 69.42 0.82
N VAL A 17 35.39 69.56 2.05
CA VAL A 17 35.85 68.45 2.88
C VAL A 17 34.64 67.68 3.45
N LYS A 18 33.56 68.38 3.83
CA LYS A 18 32.31 67.73 4.25
C LYS A 18 31.67 66.91 3.13
N LEU A 19 31.60 67.47 1.92
CA LEU A 19 31.08 66.77 0.74
C LEU A 19 31.93 65.56 0.34
N ALA A 20 33.26 65.65 0.50
CA ALA A 20 34.16 64.52 0.27
C ALA A 20 33.99 63.41 1.34
N GLN A 21 33.81 63.79 2.60
CA GLN A 21 33.51 62.85 3.69
C GLN A 21 32.17 62.15 3.47
N GLU A 22 31.11 62.88 3.11
CA GLU A 22 29.80 62.29 2.80
C GLU A 22 29.87 61.30 1.63
N LYS A 23 30.56 61.67 0.53
CA LYS A 23 30.76 60.76 -0.61
C LYS A 23 31.54 59.51 -0.23
N ASN A 24 32.55 59.62 0.65
CA ASN A 24 33.29 58.45 1.12
C ASN A 24 32.42 57.57 2.04
N THR A 25 31.65 58.16 2.96
CA THR A 25 30.71 57.40 3.80
C THR A 25 29.62 56.71 2.98
N GLN A 26 29.08 57.34 1.94
CA GLN A 26 28.12 56.70 1.03
C GLN A 26 28.75 55.56 0.25
N LYS A 27 29.99 55.71 -0.24
CA LYS A 27 30.73 54.63 -0.90
C LYS A 27 30.98 53.46 0.05
N GLU A 28 31.35 53.73 1.29
CA GLU A 28 31.55 52.72 2.33
C GLU A 28 30.24 52.00 2.68
N GLN A 29 29.12 52.73 2.80
CA GLN A 29 27.79 52.14 3.02
C GLN A 29 27.37 51.23 1.85
N ILE A 30 27.51 51.69 0.60
CA ILE A 30 27.21 50.89 -0.59
C ILE A 30 28.12 49.66 -0.68
N ALA A 31 29.41 49.79 -0.33
CA ALA A 31 30.33 48.66 -0.29
C ALA A 31 29.94 47.65 0.80
N ALA A 32 29.54 48.13 1.99
CA ALA A 32 29.06 47.31 3.09
C ALA A 32 27.76 46.57 2.74
N GLU A 33 26.79 47.25 2.11
CA GLU A 33 25.54 46.63 1.65
C GLU A 33 25.77 45.55 0.58
N LYS A 34 26.65 45.82 -0.39
CA LYS A 34 27.04 44.82 -1.41
C LYS A 34 27.73 43.61 -0.77
N SER A 35 28.62 43.85 0.20
CA SER A 35 29.29 42.79 0.97
C SER A 35 28.28 41.94 1.76
N ALA A 36 27.37 42.58 2.49
CA ALA A 36 26.33 41.90 3.25
C ALA A 36 25.36 41.11 2.34
N GLY A 37 25.01 41.65 1.17
CA GLY A 37 24.22 40.96 0.16
C GLY A 37 24.92 39.72 -0.39
N HIS A 38 26.23 39.82 -0.67
CA HIS A 38 27.03 38.68 -1.12
C HIS A 38 27.15 37.58 -0.06
N GLN A 39 27.37 37.95 1.21
CA GLN A 39 27.39 37.00 2.32
C GLN A 39 26.05 36.29 2.52
N LYS A 40 24.92 37.02 2.44
CA LYS A 40 23.57 36.42 2.48
C LYS A 40 23.35 35.45 1.32
N TRP A 41 23.78 35.80 0.10
CA TRP A 41 23.68 34.92 -1.06
C TRP A 41 24.48 33.62 -0.88
N LEU A 42 25.72 33.72 -0.38
CA LEU A 42 26.56 32.54 -0.08
C LEU A 42 25.91 31.64 0.98
N ALA A 43 25.38 32.24 2.06
CA ALA A 43 24.69 31.50 3.12
C ALA A 43 23.44 30.78 2.59
N ASN A 44 22.61 31.45 1.78
CA ASN A 44 21.44 30.85 1.16
C ASN A 44 21.80 29.73 0.19
N ARG A 45 22.87 29.89 -0.59
CA ARG A 45 23.36 28.86 -1.50
C ARG A 45 23.85 27.62 -0.74
N ALA A 46 24.60 27.82 0.35
CA ALA A 46 25.07 26.74 1.21
C ALA A 46 23.90 26.00 1.89
N ALA A 47 22.91 26.73 2.40
CA ALA A 47 21.70 26.16 2.98
C ALA A 47 20.89 25.33 1.96
N TRP A 48 20.75 25.84 0.74
CA TRP A 48 20.08 25.12 -0.35
C TRP A 48 20.82 23.85 -0.74
N GLN A 49 22.16 23.89 -0.86
CA GLN A 49 22.97 22.71 -1.13
C GLN A 49 22.83 21.65 -0.02
N LYS A 50 22.87 22.09 1.25
CA LYS A 50 22.67 21.20 2.40
C LYS A 50 21.31 20.50 2.34
N LEU A 51 20.24 21.24 2.06
CA LEU A 51 18.89 20.70 1.94
C LEU A 51 18.75 19.70 0.78
N GLN A 52 19.42 19.94 -0.36
CA GLN A 52 19.43 18.99 -1.47
C GLN A 52 20.17 17.69 -1.11
N LEU A 53 21.30 17.79 -0.41
CA LEU A 53 22.04 16.61 0.07
C LEU A 53 21.24 15.81 1.08
N GLU A 54 20.57 16.46 2.03
CA GLU A 54 19.68 15.79 2.99
C GLU A 54 18.52 15.08 2.29
N LYS A 55 17.88 15.72 1.30
CA LYS A 55 16.82 15.09 0.50
C LYS A 55 17.33 13.88 -0.27
N LYS A 56 18.52 13.98 -0.88
CA LYS A 56 19.13 12.86 -1.61
C LYS A 56 19.44 11.69 -0.68
N ALA A 57 20.07 11.96 0.46
CA ALA A 57 20.39 10.94 1.47
C ALA A 57 19.11 10.28 2.04
N ALA A 58 18.07 11.07 2.32
CA ALA A 58 16.79 10.54 2.78
C ALA A 58 16.12 9.63 1.73
N TRP A 59 16.17 10.04 0.46
CA TRP A 59 15.65 9.23 -0.64
C TRP A 59 16.43 7.92 -0.80
N GLU A 60 17.77 7.96 -0.78
CA GLU A 60 18.62 6.77 -0.85
C GLU A 60 18.36 5.81 0.31
N LYS A 61 18.21 6.34 1.54
CA LYS A 61 17.86 5.55 2.72
C LYS A 61 16.51 4.86 2.55
N LEU A 62 15.49 5.56 2.06
CA LEU A 62 14.17 4.99 1.79
C LEU A 62 14.22 3.88 0.73
N GLN A 63 15.02 4.06 -0.33
CA GLN A 63 15.19 3.01 -1.35
C GLN A 63 15.87 1.77 -0.77
N PHE A 64 16.91 1.96 0.05
CA PHE A 64 17.62 0.88 0.71
C PHE A 64 16.72 0.11 1.69
N GLU A 65 15.93 0.82 2.51
CA GLU A 65 14.95 0.21 3.42
C GLU A 65 13.89 -0.58 2.66
N LYS A 66 13.34 -0.02 1.57
CA LYS A 66 12.39 -0.73 0.71
C LYS A 66 12.98 -2.02 0.14
N LYS A 67 14.22 -1.96 -0.37
CA LYS A 67 14.92 -3.12 -0.91
C LYS A 67 15.13 -4.20 0.16
N LYS A 68 15.59 -3.81 1.36
CA LYS A 68 15.78 -4.73 2.48
C LYS A 68 14.47 -5.40 2.91
N VAL A 69 13.37 -4.64 2.98
CA VAL A 69 12.03 -5.18 3.29
C VAL A 69 11.58 -6.16 2.21
N GLN A 70 11.82 -5.86 0.93
CA GLN A 70 11.50 -6.78 -0.17
C GLN A 70 12.31 -8.07 -0.10
N GLU A 71 13.62 -7.99 0.16
CA GLU A 71 14.49 -9.17 0.32
C GLU A 71 14.05 -10.04 1.52
N GLN A 72 13.71 -9.42 2.64
CA GLN A 72 13.17 -10.13 3.81
C GLN A 72 11.83 -10.80 3.51
N LYS A 73 10.93 -10.12 2.79
CA LYS A 73 9.65 -10.69 2.35
C LYS A 73 9.88 -11.91 1.43
N LEU A 74 10.79 -11.81 0.47
CA LEU A 74 11.13 -12.92 -0.43
C LEU A 74 11.70 -14.13 0.32
N ALA A 75 12.67 -13.91 1.21
CA ALA A 75 13.23 -14.98 2.03
C ALA A 75 12.16 -15.66 2.92
N GLN A 76 11.26 -14.89 3.52
CA GLN A 76 10.16 -15.45 4.31
C GLN A 76 9.19 -16.27 3.47
N LYS A 77 8.90 -15.84 2.22
CA LYS A 77 8.09 -16.63 1.28
C LYS A 77 8.74 -17.97 0.96
N GLU A 78 10.04 -17.98 0.65
CA GLU A 78 10.77 -19.22 0.38
C GLU A 78 10.74 -20.18 1.57
N ILE A 79 10.92 -19.68 2.80
CA ILE A 79 10.83 -20.47 4.03
C ILE A 79 9.42 -21.06 4.22
N ASN A 80 8.38 -20.26 3.98
CA ASN A 80 6.99 -20.71 4.09
C ASN A 80 6.67 -21.78 3.03
N GLU A 81 7.16 -21.62 1.80
CA GLU A 81 6.99 -22.61 0.73
C GLU A 81 7.74 -23.90 1.02
N GLU A 82 8.99 -23.83 1.46
CA GLU A 82 9.77 -25.03 1.79
C GLU A 82 9.16 -25.79 2.97
N SER A 83 8.73 -25.09 4.02
CA SER A 83 8.07 -25.70 5.18
C SER A 83 6.74 -26.35 4.80
N ALA A 84 5.90 -25.66 4.01
CA ALA A 84 4.66 -26.22 3.50
C ALA A 84 4.90 -27.44 2.60
N ARG A 85 5.92 -27.44 1.74
CA ARG A 85 6.31 -28.60 0.92
C ARG A 85 6.69 -29.80 1.78
N LYS A 86 7.46 -29.59 2.87
CA LYS A 86 7.83 -30.66 3.82
C LYS A 86 6.60 -31.28 4.50
N VAL A 87 5.66 -30.44 4.95
CA VAL A 87 4.39 -30.90 5.53
C VAL A 87 3.54 -31.62 4.48
N ALA A 88 3.44 -31.06 3.28
CA ALA A 88 2.67 -31.62 2.18
C ALA A 88 3.20 -32.98 1.69
N ALA A 89 4.49 -33.28 1.89
CA ALA A 89 5.09 -34.56 1.54
C ALA A 89 4.69 -35.68 2.52
N THR A 90 4.45 -35.36 3.80
CA THR A 90 4.04 -36.34 4.81
C THR A 90 2.52 -36.47 4.94
N MET A 91 1.77 -35.47 4.43
CA MET A 91 0.32 -35.43 4.54
C MET A 91 -0.40 -36.32 3.51
N GLN A 92 -1.34 -37.15 3.99
CA GLN A 92 -2.16 -38.01 3.14
C GLN A 92 -3.44 -37.31 2.67
N PHE A 93 -3.34 -36.51 1.60
CA PHE A 93 -4.46 -35.73 1.07
C PHE A 93 -5.70 -36.54 0.65
N LYS A 94 -5.53 -37.84 0.39
CA LYS A 94 -6.65 -38.74 0.09
C LYS A 94 -7.54 -39.02 1.31
N CYS A 95 -7.01 -38.85 2.52
CA CYS A 95 -7.68 -39.13 3.79
C CYS A 95 -8.27 -37.87 4.45
N ILE A 96 -7.98 -36.69 3.91
CA ILE A 96 -8.55 -35.41 4.35
C ILE A 96 -10.03 -35.37 3.94
N GLN A 97 -10.86 -34.76 4.78
CA GLN A 97 -12.26 -34.56 4.44
C GLN A 97 -12.38 -33.74 3.14
N LYS A 98 -13.23 -34.19 2.20
CA LYS A 98 -13.42 -33.49 0.92
C LYS A 98 -14.66 -32.60 0.96
N HIS A 99 -14.58 -31.47 0.26
CA HIS A 99 -15.70 -30.61 -0.01
C HIS A 99 -15.77 -30.35 -1.52
N TYR A 100 -16.96 -30.33 -2.13
CA TYR A 100 -17.11 -30.20 -3.58
C TYR A 100 -16.59 -28.86 -4.13
N ALA A 101 -16.62 -27.81 -3.30
CA ALA A 101 -16.03 -26.51 -3.64
C ALA A 101 -14.49 -26.49 -3.55
N LEU A 102 -13.84 -27.56 -3.05
CA LEU A 102 -12.39 -27.63 -2.91
C LEU A 102 -11.79 -28.55 -3.96
N VAL A 103 -10.84 -28.03 -4.73
CA VAL A 103 -10.05 -28.80 -5.69
C VAL A 103 -8.58 -28.56 -5.42
N LEU A 104 -7.85 -29.62 -5.10
CA LEU A 104 -6.40 -29.57 -4.98
C LEU A 104 -5.77 -29.78 -6.35
N LYS A 105 -5.11 -28.75 -6.89
CA LYS A 105 -4.29 -28.86 -8.09
C LYS A 105 -2.84 -29.09 -7.68
N GLN A 106 -2.19 -30.04 -8.34
CA GLN A 106 -0.78 -30.34 -8.13
C GLN A 106 -0.02 -30.08 -9.44
N ASN A 107 0.93 -29.14 -9.37
CA ASN A 107 1.82 -28.80 -10.46
C ASN A 107 3.25 -29.15 -10.03
N GLY A 108 3.66 -30.39 -10.27
CA GLY A 108 4.92 -30.92 -9.74
C GLY A 108 4.88 -31.01 -8.21
N ASP A 109 5.83 -30.34 -7.55
CA ASP A 109 5.93 -30.28 -6.08
C ASP A 109 5.04 -29.19 -5.46
N ASP A 110 4.53 -28.27 -6.29
CA ASP A 110 3.66 -27.19 -5.82
C ASP A 110 2.21 -27.65 -5.79
N LYS A 111 1.57 -27.40 -4.64
CA LYS A 111 0.14 -27.65 -4.43
C LYS A 111 -0.61 -26.34 -4.33
N GLN A 112 -1.64 -26.20 -5.15
CA GLN A 112 -2.54 -25.05 -5.15
C GLN A 112 -3.95 -25.53 -4.75
N LEU A 113 -4.54 -24.86 -3.77
CA LEU A 113 -5.94 -25.11 -3.41
C LEU A 113 -6.83 -24.15 -4.19
N VAL A 114 -7.78 -24.70 -4.95
CA VAL A 114 -8.81 -23.93 -5.63
C VAL A 114 -10.12 -24.06 -4.85
N ILE A 115 -10.70 -22.93 -4.49
CA ILE A 115 -11.98 -22.82 -3.77
C ILE A 115 -13.01 -22.21 -4.72
N ASP A 116 -14.02 -22.97 -5.12
CA ASP A 116 -15.09 -22.51 -6.02
C ASP A 116 -16.38 -22.21 -5.25
N LEU A 117 -16.59 -20.93 -4.96
CA LEU A 117 -17.75 -20.43 -4.22
C LEU A 117 -18.86 -20.07 -5.21
N ASN A 118 -19.78 -21.00 -5.42
CA ASN A 118 -20.93 -20.82 -6.29
C ASN A 118 -22.21 -20.58 -5.49
N PHE A 119 -22.59 -19.30 -5.37
CA PHE A 119 -23.82 -18.89 -4.71
C PHE A 119 -25.05 -18.82 -5.63
N LEU A 120 -24.89 -19.22 -6.90
CA LEU A 120 -25.94 -19.37 -7.91
C LEU A 120 -26.38 -20.82 -8.10
N ALA A 121 -25.57 -21.80 -7.68
CA ALA A 121 -25.91 -23.21 -7.77
C ALA A 121 -27.13 -23.57 -6.92
N ASP A 122 -27.77 -24.69 -7.24
CA ASP A 122 -28.83 -25.30 -6.45
C ASP A 122 -28.43 -26.73 -6.03
N PRO A 123 -28.12 -26.99 -4.75
CA PRO A 123 -28.01 -26.00 -3.68
C PRO A 123 -26.75 -25.10 -3.81
N PRO A 124 -26.75 -23.88 -3.23
CA PRO A 124 -25.56 -23.03 -3.18
C PRO A 124 -24.42 -23.66 -2.37
N THR A 125 -23.19 -23.15 -2.54
CA THR A 125 -22.02 -23.62 -1.78
C THR A 125 -22.29 -23.69 -0.26
N ASP A 126 -22.12 -24.88 0.32
CA ASP A 126 -22.22 -25.12 1.76
C ASP A 126 -20.98 -24.57 2.48
N MET A 127 -21.04 -23.28 2.82
CA MET A 127 -19.97 -22.59 3.50
C MET A 127 -19.65 -23.20 4.88
N LEU A 128 -20.62 -23.80 5.56
CA LEU A 128 -20.41 -24.34 6.90
C LEU A 128 -19.56 -25.62 6.83
N ALA A 129 -19.91 -26.51 5.90
CA ALA A 129 -19.10 -27.70 5.63
C ALA A 129 -17.71 -27.33 5.09
N LEU A 130 -17.63 -26.34 4.19
CA LEU A 130 -16.36 -25.83 3.66
C LEU A 130 -15.43 -25.32 4.79
N LEU A 131 -15.94 -24.46 5.67
CA LEU A 131 -15.15 -23.85 6.76
C LEU A 131 -14.68 -24.88 7.78
N LYS A 132 -15.40 -26.00 7.94
CA LYS A 132 -14.98 -27.11 8.82
C LYS A 132 -13.78 -27.87 8.25
N VAL A 133 -13.72 -27.99 6.93
CA VAL A 133 -12.73 -28.80 6.21
C VAL A 133 -11.47 -28.01 5.86
N LEU A 134 -11.62 -26.72 5.58
CA LEU A 134 -10.52 -25.84 5.14
C LEU A 134 -9.28 -25.86 6.07
N PRO A 135 -9.40 -25.86 7.41
CA PRO A 135 -8.24 -25.88 8.31
C PRO A 135 -7.32 -27.09 8.12
N GLU A 136 -7.86 -28.23 7.68
CA GLU A 136 -7.05 -29.44 7.45
C GLU A 136 -5.97 -29.18 6.38
N TYR A 137 -6.22 -28.28 5.43
CA TYR A 137 -5.28 -27.92 4.36
C TYR A 137 -4.25 -26.85 4.75
N SER A 138 -4.48 -26.12 5.85
CA SER A 138 -3.78 -24.87 6.17
C SER A 138 -2.26 -24.99 6.27
N ALA A 139 -1.75 -26.07 6.87
CA ALA A 139 -0.31 -26.23 7.11
C ALA A 139 0.50 -26.62 5.86
N ALA A 140 -0.18 -27.07 4.80
CA ALA A 140 0.46 -27.67 3.63
C ALA A 140 0.25 -26.88 2.33
N ILE A 141 -0.52 -25.79 2.38
CA ILE A 141 -0.91 -25.00 1.21
C ILE A 141 -0.48 -23.54 1.41
N THR A 142 0.32 -23.04 0.46
CA THR A 142 0.78 -21.63 0.40
C THR A 142 0.14 -20.86 -0.76
N LYS A 143 -0.43 -21.56 -1.75
CA LYS A 143 -1.06 -20.97 -2.94
C LYS A 143 -2.54 -21.29 -2.96
N VAL A 144 -3.38 -20.25 -2.96
CA VAL A 144 -4.84 -20.41 -3.00
C VAL A 144 -5.43 -19.63 -4.18
N GLN A 145 -6.38 -20.23 -4.89
CA GLN A 145 -7.22 -19.52 -5.83
C GLN A 145 -8.66 -19.58 -5.33
N VAL A 146 -9.34 -18.45 -5.23
CA VAL A 146 -10.77 -18.42 -4.90
C VAL A 146 -11.54 -17.94 -6.13
N LYS A 147 -12.40 -18.81 -6.67
CA LYS A 147 -13.40 -18.42 -7.66
C LYS A 147 -14.70 -18.08 -6.94
N LEU A 148 -15.28 -16.94 -7.28
CA LEU A 148 -16.52 -16.45 -6.67
C LEU A 148 -17.56 -16.22 -7.78
N ILE A 149 -18.68 -16.94 -7.68
CA ILE A 149 -19.84 -16.78 -8.54
C ILE A 149 -21.01 -16.38 -7.65
N GLN A 150 -21.58 -15.20 -7.89
CA GLN A 150 -22.66 -14.65 -7.07
C GLN A 150 -23.80 -14.07 -7.91
N PRO A 151 -25.04 -14.08 -7.38
CA PRO A 151 -26.17 -13.51 -8.10
C PRO A 151 -26.07 -11.99 -8.22
N MET A 152 -26.68 -11.46 -9.27
CA MET A 152 -26.90 -10.01 -9.43
C MET A 152 -27.70 -9.42 -8.27
N GLN A 153 -28.68 -10.18 -7.77
CA GLN A 153 -29.53 -9.81 -6.65
C GLN A 153 -29.61 -10.98 -5.66
N HIS A 154 -29.36 -10.69 -4.38
CA HIS A 154 -29.55 -11.67 -3.33
C HIS A 154 -31.05 -11.81 -3.04
N GLY A 155 -31.54 -13.04 -2.86
CA GLY A 155 -32.97 -13.29 -2.68
C GLY A 155 -33.61 -12.57 -1.48
N SER A 156 -32.82 -12.24 -0.45
CA SER A 156 -33.22 -11.36 0.65
C SER A 156 -32.00 -10.71 1.30
N ARG A 157 -32.25 -9.72 2.17
CA ARG A 157 -31.20 -9.07 2.96
C ARG A 157 -30.58 -10.03 3.99
N GLU A 158 -31.39 -10.91 4.57
CA GLU A 158 -30.95 -11.92 5.53
C GLU A 158 -29.98 -12.91 4.85
N ILE A 159 -30.33 -13.40 3.65
CA ILE A 159 -29.47 -14.27 2.85
C ILE A 159 -28.15 -13.57 2.53
N TYR A 160 -28.21 -12.29 2.16
CA TYR A 160 -27.02 -11.50 1.90
C TYR A 160 -26.12 -11.36 3.13
N ASN A 161 -26.67 -10.96 4.28
CA ASN A 161 -25.93 -10.80 5.52
C ASN A 161 -25.30 -12.13 5.99
N GLN A 162 -26.01 -13.25 5.81
CA GLN A 162 -25.45 -14.57 6.10
C GLN A 162 -24.24 -14.88 5.22
N ARG A 163 -24.28 -14.53 3.92
CA ARG A 163 -23.13 -14.69 3.02
C ARG A 163 -21.96 -13.78 3.42
N VAL A 164 -22.22 -12.54 3.82
CA VAL A 164 -21.19 -11.63 4.38
C VAL A 164 -20.50 -12.26 5.59
N GLN A 165 -21.26 -12.79 6.55
CA GLN A 165 -20.71 -13.48 7.72
C GLN A 165 -19.87 -14.72 7.33
N ASN A 166 -20.34 -15.51 6.36
CA ASN A 166 -19.60 -16.67 5.87
C ASN A 166 -18.28 -16.27 5.19
N MET A 167 -18.29 -15.17 4.43
CA MET A 167 -17.08 -14.63 3.82
C MET A 167 -16.10 -14.12 4.90
N ASN A 168 -16.55 -13.40 5.93
CA ASN A 168 -15.68 -13.00 7.04
C ASN A 168 -15.00 -14.20 7.71
N LYS A 169 -15.75 -15.27 8.00
CA LYS A 169 -15.17 -16.51 8.53
C LYS A 169 -14.18 -17.16 7.57
N LEU A 170 -14.44 -17.12 6.26
CA LEU A 170 -13.50 -17.62 5.26
C LEU A 170 -12.18 -16.83 5.30
N ILE A 171 -12.26 -15.51 5.37
CA ILE A 171 -11.08 -14.63 5.47
C ILE A 171 -10.29 -14.90 6.75
N GLU A 172 -10.97 -15.11 7.89
CA GLU A 172 -10.34 -15.52 9.14
C GLU A 172 -9.56 -16.83 8.98
N GLN A 173 -10.15 -17.84 8.30
CA GLN A 173 -9.45 -19.10 8.03
C GLN A 173 -8.27 -18.92 7.09
N LEU A 174 -8.42 -18.14 6.01
CA LEU A 174 -7.34 -17.88 5.06
C LEU A 174 -6.18 -17.10 5.70
N ASN A 175 -6.44 -16.27 6.71
CA ASN A 175 -5.41 -15.57 7.47
C ASN A 175 -4.57 -16.49 8.37
N ILE A 176 -5.00 -17.73 8.61
CA ILE A 176 -4.22 -18.75 9.34
C ILE A 176 -3.22 -19.45 8.42
N PHE A 177 -3.51 -19.50 7.11
CA PHE A 177 -2.66 -20.18 6.15
C PHE A 177 -1.34 -19.38 5.97
N PRO A 178 -0.20 -20.06 5.76
CA PRO A 178 1.07 -19.43 5.44
C PRO A 178 1.11 -19.01 3.96
N LEU A 179 0.11 -18.24 3.50
CA LEU A 179 -0.07 -17.91 2.09
C LEU A 179 1.09 -17.07 1.55
N THR A 180 1.61 -17.49 0.40
CA THR A 180 2.58 -16.72 -0.40
C THR A 180 1.94 -16.10 -1.64
N GLU A 181 0.82 -16.68 -2.09
CA GLU A 181 0.03 -16.23 -3.23
C GLU A 181 -1.46 -16.53 -3.02
N LEU A 182 -2.30 -15.54 -3.30
CA LEU A 182 -3.75 -15.73 -3.39
C LEU A 182 -4.32 -14.95 -4.57
N ASN A 183 -5.06 -15.65 -5.42
CA ASN A 183 -5.73 -15.05 -6.57
C ASN A 183 -7.24 -15.19 -6.42
N VAL A 184 -7.94 -14.07 -6.38
CA VAL A 184 -9.40 -14.02 -6.38
C VAL A 184 -9.88 -13.82 -7.81
N LEU A 185 -10.84 -14.63 -8.23
CA LEU A 185 -11.50 -14.50 -9.53
C LEU A 185 -13.00 -14.36 -9.32
N VAL A 186 -13.55 -13.22 -9.72
CA VAL A 186 -14.99 -12.95 -9.64
C VAL A 186 -15.63 -13.19 -11.00
N ASP A 187 -16.60 -14.09 -11.07
CA ASP A 187 -17.39 -14.35 -12.28
C ASP A 187 -18.63 -13.46 -12.27
N VAL A 188 -18.77 -12.61 -13.29
CA VAL A 188 -19.86 -11.62 -13.39
C VAL A 188 -20.58 -11.73 -14.72
N ASP A 189 -21.84 -11.31 -14.77
CA ASP A 189 -22.62 -11.38 -16.01
C ASP A 189 -22.26 -10.22 -16.97
N SER A 190 -21.83 -9.09 -16.40
CA SER A 190 -21.38 -7.89 -17.12
C SER A 190 -20.42 -7.10 -16.24
N ASP A 191 -19.50 -6.38 -16.87
CA ASP A 191 -18.59 -5.44 -16.23
C ASP A 191 -19.31 -4.33 -15.45
N ASP A 192 -20.45 -3.82 -15.92
CA ASP A 192 -21.20 -2.75 -15.26
C ASP A 192 -21.89 -3.17 -13.94
N ASN A 193 -21.95 -4.48 -13.64
CA ASN A 193 -22.69 -4.99 -12.49
C ASN A 193 -21.85 -5.06 -11.20
N PHE A 194 -21.62 -3.92 -10.56
CA PHE A 194 -20.89 -3.87 -9.29
C PHE A 194 -21.53 -4.72 -8.16
N HIS A 195 -22.83 -5.02 -8.24
CA HIS A 195 -23.48 -5.86 -7.22
C HIS A 195 -22.84 -7.25 -7.13
N GLN A 196 -22.35 -7.79 -8.25
CA GLN A 196 -21.67 -9.09 -8.31
C GLN A 196 -20.24 -9.09 -7.74
N PHE A 197 -19.73 -7.94 -7.30
CA PHE A 197 -18.42 -7.83 -6.66
C PHE A 197 -18.51 -7.69 -5.13
N LYS A 198 -19.71 -7.47 -4.59
CA LYS A 198 -19.90 -7.07 -3.18
C LYS A 198 -19.29 -8.06 -2.18
N LEU A 199 -19.45 -9.37 -2.38
CA LEU A 199 -18.87 -10.35 -1.44
C LEU A 199 -17.35 -10.46 -1.58
N ALA A 200 -16.80 -10.12 -2.76
CA ALA A 200 -15.35 -10.05 -2.95
C ALA A 200 -14.69 -8.93 -2.12
N ALA A 201 -15.47 -7.96 -1.62
CA ALA A 201 -14.95 -6.93 -0.72
C ALA A 201 -14.32 -7.52 0.55
N ALA A 202 -14.77 -8.70 1.00
CA ALA A 202 -14.24 -9.42 2.16
C ALA A 202 -12.72 -9.64 2.09
N PHE A 203 -12.17 -9.86 0.88
CA PHE A 203 -10.73 -10.10 0.69
C PHE A 203 -9.83 -8.91 1.09
N ASN A 204 -10.41 -7.71 1.27
CA ASN A 204 -9.68 -6.59 1.87
C ASN A 204 -9.37 -6.79 3.36
N GLY A 205 -9.97 -7.79 4.03
CA GLY A 205 -9.65 -8.20 5.40
C GLY A 205 -8.50 -9.21 5.51
N LEU A 206 -7.83 -9.56 4.42
CA LEU A 206 -6.64 -10.41 4.45
C LEU A 206 -5.44 -9.65 5.06
N ASN A 207 -4.69 -10.35 5.90
CA ASN A 207 -3.51 -9.82 6.59
C ASN A 207 -2.27 -9.77 5.70
N PHE A 208 -2.17 -10.64 4.69
CA PHE A 208 -1.06 -10.63 3.74
C PHE A 208 -1.41 -9.70 2.57
N GLU A 209 -0.42 -8.98 2.05
CA GLU A 209 -0.66 -7.92 1.07
C GLU A 209 -0.62 -8.38 -0.39
N ASP A 210 -0.03 -9.56 -0.63
CA ASP A 210 0.32 -10.10 -1.95
C ASP A 210 -0.81 -10.99 -2.52
N TRP A 211 -2.04 -10.50 -2.46
CA TRP A 211 -3.17 -11.08 -3.17
C TRP A 211 -3.56 -10.24 -4.39
N THR A 212 -4.11 -10.90 -5.39
CA THR A 212 -4.66 -10.28 -6.60
C THR A 212 -6.14 -10.56 -6.74
N MET A 213 -6.84 -9.71 -7.49
CA MET A 213 -8.25 -9.91 -7.79
C MET A 213 -8.49 -9.57 -9.26
N ASP A 214 -9.05 -10.53 -9.98
CA ASP A 214 -9.48 -10.41 -11.37
C ASP A 214 -10.98 -10.63 -11.45
N PHE A 215 -11.60 -10.14 -12.52
CA PHE A 215 -12.94 -10.57 -12.91
C PHE A 215 -12.96 -11.12 -14.33
N GLN A 216 -13.96 -11.96 -14.59
CA GLN A 216 -14.26 -12.50 -15.91
C GLN A 216 -15.76 -12.35 -16.17
N ILE A 217 -16.14 -12.21 -17.44
CA ILE A 217 -17.53 -12.05 -17.85
C ILE A 217 -18.06 -13.40 -18.34
N MET A 218 -19.15 -13.89 -17.75
CA MET A 218 -19.87 -15.12 -18.15
C MET A 218 -18.96 -16.34 -18.34
N ALA A 219 -18.05 -16.59 -17.41
CA ALA A 219 -17.04 -17.64 -17.51
C ALA A 219 -16.17 -17.60 -18.79
N GLY A 220 -15.98 -16.41 -19.37
CA GLY A 220 -15.12 -16.18 -20.51
C GLY A 220 -13.63 -16.47 -20.25
N SER A 221 -12.84 -16.49 -21.32
CA SER A 221 -11.38 -16.67 -21.26
C SER A 221 -10.66 -15.44 -20.72
N ASP A 222 -11.25 -14.27 -20.93
CA ASP A 222 -10.60 -13.00 -20.66
C ASP A 222 -10.71 -12.64 -19.18
N ARG A 223 -9.58 -12.23 -18.61
CA ARG A 223 -9.48 -11.80 -17.22
C ARG A 223 -9.09 -10.34 -17.16
N TYR A 224 -9.83 -9.60 -16.36
CA TYR A 224 -9.65 -8.17 -16.17
C TYR A 224 -9.17 -7.92 -14.75
N PRO A 225 -7.94 -7.42 -14.57
CA PRO A 225 -7.39 -7.18 -13.24
C PRO A 225 -8.10 -6.01 -12.55
N ILE A 226 -8.37 -6.18 -11.26
CA ILE A 226 -8.90 -5.14 -10.38
C ILE A 226 -7.75 -4.58 -9.56
N ASP A 227 -7.09 -3.56 -10.12
CA ASP A 227 -6.02 -2.88 -9.39
C ASP A 227 -6.54 -2.24 -8.10
N ARG A 228 -5.73 -2.29 -7.05
CA ARG A 228 -6.04 -1.69 -5.75
C ARG A 228 -6.45 -0.20 -5.89
N TYR A 229 -5.85 0.55 -6.81
CA TYR A 229 -6.16 1.98 -6.97
C TYR A 229 -7.17 2.30 -8.08
N SER A 230 -7.70 1.29 -8.78
CA SER A 230 -8.77 1.44 -9.77
C SER A 230 -10.08 1.93 -9.15
N SER A 231 -11.04 2.33 -10.00
CA SER A 231 -12.40 2.68 -9.56
C SER A 231 -13.05 1.53 -8.78
N TYR A 232 -13.02 0.31 -9.34
CA TYR A 232 -13.54 -0.90 -8.68
C TYR A 232 -12.82 -1.19 -7.35
N GLY A 233 -11.49 -1.13 -7.32
CA GLY A 233 -10.70 -1.35 -6.11
C GLY A 233 -11.02 -0.35 -4.99
N LYS A 234 -11.22 0.93 -5.32
CA LYS A 234 -11.67 1.95 -4.35
C LYS A 234 -13.08 1.67 -3.84
N ARG A 235 -13.99 1.30 -4.74
CA ARG A 235 -15.40 1.03 -4.42
C ARG A 235 -15.53 -0.21 -3.52
N LEU A 236 -14.78 -1.28 -3.81
CA LEU A 236 -14.67 -2.48 -2.98
C LEU A 236 -14.15 -2.18 -1.57
N ARG A 237 -13.10 -1.36 -1.44
CA ARG A 237 -12.62 -0.94 -0.11
C ARG A 237 -13.63 -0.12 0.67
N GLY A 238 -14.34 0.80 -0.01
CA GLY A 238 -15.41 1.56 0.61
C GLY A 238 -16.52 0.64 1.11
N PHE A 239 -16.86 -0.36 0.32
CA PHE A 239 -17.87 -1.36 0.64
C PHE A 239 -17.45 -2.27 1.81
N TYR A 240 -16.20 -2.74 1.82
CA TYR A 240 -15.61 -3.50 2.94
C TYR A 240 -15.80 -2.75 4.26
N ARG A 241 -15.42 -1.46 4.33
CA ARG A 241 -15.56 -0.65 5.55
C ARG A 241 -17.01 -0.44 6.02
N ALA A 242 -17.97 -0.57 5.12
CA ALA A 242 -19.37 -0.33 5.43
C ALA A 242 -20.09 -1.61 5.90
N GLU A 243 -19.68 -2.77 5.40
CA GLU A 243 -20.47 -4.01 5.53
C GLU A 243 -19.72 -5.21 6.12
N PHE A 244 -18.39 -5.15 6.25
CA PHE A 244 -17.54 -6.26 6.74
C PHE A 244 -16.76 -5.87 7.99
#